data_AF-A0A250JAU9-F1
#
_entry.id   AF-A0A250JAU9-F1
#
_cell.length_a   1.000
_cell.length_b   1.000
_cell.length_c   1.000
_cell.angle_alpha   90.00
_cell.angle_beta   90.00
_cell.angle_gamma   90.00
#
_symmetry.space_group_name_H-M   'P 1'
#
loop_
_entity.id
_entity.type
_entity.pdbx_description
1 polymer ?
#
loop_
_entity_poly.entity_id
_entity_poly.type
_entity_poly.pdbx_seq_one_letter_code
_entity_poly.pdbx_strand_id
1 'polypeptide(L)' 'MGQTDSKKKLGRFELRVSEDDQDVAYLRLPSHPGETCKMSKSIRLAELMGSYTGPDVVLDFDQDGVLVGIEILA' A
#
# COMPACT_ATOMS: atom_id res chain seq x y z
N MET A 1 -17.39 -25.82 -14.34
CA MET A 1 -15.98 -25.62 -13.96
C MET A 1 -15.96 -24.67 -12.78
N GLY A 2 -15.81 -25.21 -11.57
CA GLY A 2 -15.76 -24.39 -10.35
C GLY A 2 -14.41 -23.67 -10.31
N GLN A 3 -14.43 -22.35 -10.43
CA GLN A 3 -13.28 -21.54 -10.09
C GLN A 3 -13.08 -21.70 -8.58
N THR A 4 -12.02 -22.40 -8.20
CA THR A 4 -11.58 -22.44 -6.81
C THR A 4 -10.93 -21.10 -6.52
N ASP A 5 -11.69 -20.19 -5.92
CA ASP A 5 -11.15 -19.03 -5.20
C ASP A 5 -10.18 -19.55 -4.14
N SER A 6 -8.91 -19.70 -4.51
CA SER A 6 -7.85 -19.90 -3.54
C SER A 6 -7.76 -18.61 -2.75
N LYS A 7 -8.48 -18.53 -1.63
CA LYS A 7 -8.30 -17.48 -0.62
C LYS A 7 -6.83 -17.44 -0.24
N LYS A 8 -6.05 -16.57 -0.88
CA LYS A 8 -4.69 -16.24 -0.48
C LYS A 8 -4.76 -15.90 1.02
N LYS A 9 -3.96 -16.58 1.85
CA LYS A 9 -3.82 -16.20 3.25
C LYS A 9 -3.28 -14.78 3.29
N LEU A 10 -4.12 -13.86 3.77
CA LEU A 10 -3.74 -12.49 4.07
C LEU A 10 -2.74 -12.50 5.24
N GLY A 11 -1.71 -11.66 5.15
CA GLY A 11 -0.74 -11.41 6.21
C GLY A 11 -1.30 -10.53 7.33
N ARG A 12 -0.44 -9.77 7.98
CA ARG A 12 -0.83 -8.77 9.00
C ARG A 12 -0.50 -7.38 8.48
N PHE A 13 -1.09 -6.36 9.11
CA PHE A 13 -0.61 -5.00 8.96
C PHE A 13 0.78 -4.88 9.57
N GLU A 14 1.70 -4.23 8.87
CA GLU A 14 3.06 -3.98 9.33
C GLU A 14 3.43 -2.53 9.02
N LEU A 15 3.68 -1.74 10.07
CA LEU A 15 4.17 -0.38 9.95
C LEU A 15 5.69 -0.39 10.00
N ARG A 16 6.32 0.21 8.98
CA ARG A 16 7.76 0.46 8.92
C ARG A 16 7.97 1.97 8.91
N VAL A 17 8.59 2.50 9.95
CA VAL A 17 9.09 3.88 9.96
C VAL A 17 10.49 3.85 9.35
N SER A 18 10.81 4.79 8.47
CA SER A 18 12.14 4.86 7.88
C SER A 18 13.18 5.16 8.97
N GLU A 19 14.30 4.45 8.93
CA GLU A 19 15.41 4.67 9.87
C GLU A 19 16.18 5.96 9.52
N ASP A 20 16.16 6.34 8.24
CA ASP A 20 16.87 7.50 7.71
C ASP A 20 16.02 8.79 7.72
N ASP A 21 14.69 8.66 7.78
CA ASP A 21 13.74 9.79 7.73
C ASP A 21 12.52 9.50 8.62
N GLN A 22 12.42 10.17 9.77
CA GLN A 22 11.33 9.93 10.73
C GLN A 22 9.96 10.42 10.24
N ASP A 23 9.94 11.27 9.21
CA ASP A 23 8.71 11.79 8.62
C ASP A 23 8.16 10.86 7.52
N VAL A 24 8.84 9.74 7.25
CA VAL A 24 8.43 8.74 6.27
C VAL A 24 8.03 7.43 6.97
N ALA A 25 6.81 6.98 6.70
CA ALA A 25 6.33 5.69 7.17
C ALA A 25 5.60 4.91 6.06
N TYR A 26 5.82 3.61 6.02
CA TYR A 26 5.18 2.70 5.08
C TYR A 26 4.37 1.63 5.81
N LEU A 27 3.08 1.57 5.52
CA LEU A 27 2.15 0.57 6.02
C LEU A 27 1.94 -0.52 4.97
N ARG A 28 2.45 -1.71 5.25
CA ARG A 28 2.15 -2.93 4.47
C ARG A 28 0.77 -3.45 4.87
N LEU A 29 -0.09 -3.65 3.88
CA LEU A 29 -1.39 -4.24 4.08
C LEU A 29 -1.30 -5.77 4.10
N PRO A 30 -2.28 -6.50 4.68
CA PRO A 30 -2.30 -7.96 4.68
C PRO A 30 -2.22 -8.60 3.29
N SER A 31 -2.63 -7.89 2.24
CA SER A 31 -2.53 -8.32 0.85
C SER A 31 -1.11 -8.23 0.26
N HIS A 32 -0.18 -7.56 0.96
CA HIS A 32 1.16 -7.31 0.45
C HIS A 32 1.90 -8.65 0.21
N PRO A 33 2.43 -8.89 -1.01
CA PRO A 33 3.03 -10.17 -1.39
C PRO A 33 4.45 -10.39 -0.83
N GLY A 34 4.83 -9.68 0.24
CA GLY A 34 6.19 -9.73 0.81
C GLY A 34 7.23 -8.90 0.04
N GLU A 35 8.51 -9.27 0.16
CA GLU A 35 9.67 -8.46 -0.30
C GLU A 35 9.76 -8.28 -1.82
N THR A 36 9.15 -9.16 -2.59
CA THR A 36 9.16 -9.13 -4.07
C THR A 36 7.90 -8.47 -4.64
N CYS A 37 7.34 -7.47 -3.95
CA CYS A 37 6.24 -6.69 -4.49
C CYS A 37 6.77 -5.64 -5.48
N LYS A 38 6.61 -5.90 -6.78
CA LYS A 38 6.78 -4.87 -7.79
C LYS A 38 5.46 -4.11 -7.90
N MET A 39 5.40 -2.92 -7.30
CA MET A 39 4.24 -2.04 -7.41
C MET A 39 3.97 -1.74 -8.88
N SER A 40 2.73 -1.91 -9.31
CA SER A 40 2.32 -1.64 -10.68
C SER A 40 1.95 -0.18 -10.87
N LYS A 41 1.40 0.44 -9.81
CA LYS A 41 0.86 1.79 -9.82
C LYS A 41 0.86 2.37 -8.40
N SER A 42 1.17 3.66 -8.33
CA SER A 42 1.06 4.46 -7.12
C SER A 42 0.16 5.66 -7.40
N ILE A 43 -0.72 6.03 -6.47
CA ILE A 43 -1.66 7.16 -6.60
C ILE A 43 -1.58 8.02 -5.35
N ARG A 44 -1.42 9.34 -5.51
CA ARG A 44 -1.46 10.27 -4.37
C ARG A 44 -2.91 10.53 -3.95
N LEU A 45 -3.19 10.46 -2.65
CA LEU A 45 -4.53 10.68 -2.11
C LEU A 45 -5.08 12.07 -2.46
N ALA A 46 -4.20 13.08 -2.51
CA ALA A 46 -4.57 14.45 -2.88
C ALA A 46 -5.15 14.54 -4.31
N GLU A 47 -4.69 13.70 -5.24
CA GLU A 47 -5.20 13.65 -6.61
C GLU A 47 -6.63 13.08 -6.68
N LEU A 48 -7.02 12.28 -5.69
CA LEU A 48 -8.35 11.67 -5.60
C LEU A 48 -9.36 12.57 -4.89
N MET A 49 -8.92 13.27 -3.84
CA MET A 49 -9.82 14.00 -2.94
C MET A 49 -9.85 15.52 -3.16
N GLY A 50 -9.01 16.07 -4.04
CA GLY A 50 -9.02 17.48 -4.46
C GLY A 50 -8.59 18.46 -3.36
N SER A 51 -9.41 18.66 -2.33
CA SER A 51 -9.15 19.56 -1.21
C SER A 51 -8.61 18.84 0.03
N TYR A 52 -7.88 17.74 -0.15
CA TYR A 52 -7.29 17.01 0.98
C TYR A 52 -6.22 17.87 1.67
N THR A 53 -6.33 17.96 2.99
CA THR A 53 -5.35 18.64 3.85
C THR A 53 -4.85 17.62 4.87
N GLY A 54 -3.56 17.30 4.81
CA GLY A 54 -2.93 16.26 5.61
C GLY A 54 -1.53 15.91 5.08
N PRO A 55 -0.85 14.92 5.67
CA PRO A 55 0.42 14.40 5.16
C PRO A 55 0.25 13.88 3.73
N ASP A 56 1.32 13.87 2.94
CA ASP A 56 1.25 13.28 1.61
C ASP A 56 1.11 11.77 1.73
N VAL A 57 0.05 11.22 1.14
CA VAL A 57 -0.27 9.79 1.22
C VAL A 57 -0.25 9.21 -0.17
N VAL A 58 0.59 8.19 -0.36
CA VAL A 58 0.69 7.44 -1.61
C VAL A 58 0.08 6.05 -1.41
N LEU A 59 -0.83 5.69 -2.31
CA LEU A 59 -1.52 4.41 -2.33
C LEU A 59 -0.87 3.50 -3.37
N ASP A 60 -0.32 2.36 -2.93
CA ASP A 60 0.41 1.42 -3.78
C ASP A 60 -0.42 0.19 -4.13
N PHE A 61 -0.52 -0.07 -5.42
CA PHE A 61 -1.31 -1.17 -5.98
C PHE A 61 -0.41 -2.21 -6.66
N ASP A 62 -0.79 -3.48 -6.52
CA ASP A 62 -0.17 -4.58 -7.25
C ASP A 62 -0.66 -4.66 -8.71
N GLN A 63 -0.18 -5.64 -9.47
CA GLN A 63 -0.50 -5.81 -10.89
C GLN A 63 -1.98 -6.14 -11.15
N ASP A 64 -2.68 -6.65 -10.14
CA ASP A 64 -4.11 -6.98 -10.21
C ASP A 64 -4.98 -5.79 -9.75
N GLY A 65 -4.36 -4.65 -9.42
CA GLY A 65 -5.04 -3.45 -8.95
C GLY A 65 -5.49 -3.54 -7.49
N VAL A 66 -4.91 -4.44 -6.70
CA VAL A 66 -5.19 -4.57 -5.27
C VAL A 66 -4.28 -3.61 -4.50
N LEU A 67 -4.86 -2.83 -3.59
CA LEU A 67 -4.09 -2.00 -2.67
C LEU A 67 -3.26 -2.91 -1.74
N VAL A 68 -1.95 -2.71 -1.72
CA VAL A 68 -1.01 -3.53 -0.94
C VAL A 68 -0.17 -2.70 0.03
N GLY A 69 -0.04 -1.40 -0.22
CA GLY A 69 0.79 -0.49 0.57
C GLY A 69 0.20 0.90 0.70
N ILE A 70 0.58 1.58 1.77
CA ILE A 70 0.32 3.01 1.98
C ILE A 70 1.62 3.65 2.47
N GLU A 71 2.14 4.59 1.70
CA GLU A 71 3.26 5.44 2.12
C GLU A 71 2.71 6.77 2.65
N ILE A 72 3.27 7.22 3.76
CA ILE A 72 2.87 8.44 4.48
C ILE A 72 4.15 9.28 4.61
N LEU A 73 4.09 10.52 4.11
CA LEU A 73 5.16 11.51 4.15
C LEU A 73 4.62 12.74 4.90
N ALA A 74 5.19 13.05 6.06
CA ALA A 74 4.72 14.09 6.98
C ALA A 74 5.52 15.41 6.88
#